data_AF-A0A963JZ05-F1
#
_entry.id   AF-A0A963JZ05-F1
#
_cell.length_a   1.000
_cell.length_b   1.000
_cell.length_c   1.000
_cell.angle_alpha   90.00
_cell.angle_beta   90.00
_cell.angle_gamma   90.00
#
_symmetry.space_group_name_H-M   'P 1'
#
loop_
_entity.id
_entity.type
_entity.pdbx_description
1 polymer ?
#
loop_
_entity_poly.entity_id
_entity_poly.type
_entity_poly.pdbx_seq_one_letter_code
_entity_poly.pdbx_strand_id
1 'polypeptide(L)'
;MRLELLYFANPMCSWCWGFAPAVQALAEAGHRITLAQGSLGADRARPMRPEDKASVRQHWEHVAERSGQPFDFGFFGRDGFVYDTEPACRAVEVVRRTFPALALP
;
A
#
# COMPACT_ATOMS: atom_id res chain seq x y z
N MET A 1 -22.53 4.99 -16.22
CA MET A 1 -21.89 3.71 -16.62
C MET A 1 -21.21 3.13 -15.39
N ARG A 2 -21.34 1.81 -15.13
CA ARG A 2 -20.69 1.16 -13.99
C ARG A 2 -19.42 0.46 -14.48
N LEU A 3 -18.27 0.82 -13.92
CA LEU A 3 -16.98 0.21 -14.23
C LEU A 3 -16.71 -0.98 -13.31
N GLU A 4 -16.02 -1.99 -13.86
CA GLU A 4 -15.35 -3.02 -13.08
C GLU A 4 -13.84 -2.80 -13.19
N LEU A 5 -13.18 -2.66 -12.04
CA LEU A 5 -11.79 -2.27 -11.95
C LEU A 5 -11.00 -3.35 -11.21
N LEU A 6 -9.95 -3.87 -11.85
CA LEU A 6 -8.94 -4.67 -11.17
C LEU A 6 -7.84 -3.74 -10.64
N TYR A 7 -7.77 -3.57 -9.33
CA TYR A 7 -6.82 -2.68 -8.68
C TYR A 7 -5.65 -3.47 -8.10
N PHE A 8 -4.48 -3.33 -8.72
CA PHE A 8 -3.24 -3.92 -8.20
C PHE A 8 -2.64 -3.02 -7.13
N ALA A 9 -2.50 -3.55 -5.91
CA ALA A 9 -1.97 -2.78 -4.80
C ALA A 9 -1.11 -3.60 -3.84
N ASN A 10 -0.36 -2.88 -3.00
CA ASN A 10 0.39 -3.44 -1.89
C ASN A 10 0.17 -2.52 -0.68
N PRO A 11 -0.11 -3.06 0.53
CA PRO A 11 -0.43 -2.25 1.70
C PRO A 11 0.77 -1.43 2.22
N MET A 12 1.99 -1.74 1.76
CA MET A 12 3.22 -1.03 2.07
C MET A 12 3.78 -0.26 0.87
N CYS A 13 3.01 -0.10 -0.23
CA CYS A 13 3.38 0.77 -1.34
C CYS A 13 2.89 2.20 -1.09
N SER A 14 3.81 3.16 -1.07
CA SER A 14 3.47 4.57 -0.84
C SER A 14 2.55 5.14 -1.91
N TRP A 15 2.72 4.78 -3.18
CA TRP A 15 1.83 5.25 -4.25
C TRP A 15 0.43 4.65 -4.14
N CYS A 16 0.29 3.41 -3.67
CA CYS A 16 -1.03 2.83 -3.37
C CYS A 16 -1.71 3.59 -2.23
N TRP A 17 -0.96 4.03 -1.22
CA TRP A 17 -1.46 4.91 -0.15
C TRP A 17 -1.87 6.29 -0.69
N GLY A 18 -1.04 6.89 -1.56
CA GLY A 18 -1.33 8.13 -2.27
C GLY A 18 -2.64 8.08 -3.08
N PHE A 19 -2.91 6.92 -3.68
CA PHE A 19 -4.08 6.71 -4.53
C PHE A 19 -5.34 6.23 -3.78
N ALA A 20 -5.21 5.89 -2.49
CA ALA A 20 -6.31 5.35 -1.70
C ALA A 20 -7.59 6.23 -1.72
N PRO A 21 -7.52 7.58 -1.64
CA PRO A 21 -8.71 8.43 -1.74
C PRO A 21 -9.43 8.31 -3.08
N ALA A 22 -8.70 8.14 -4.18
CA ALA A 22 -9.30 7.99 -5.51
C ALA A 22 -10.02 6.64 -5.65
N VAL A 23 -9.42 5.57 -5.15
CA VAL A 23 -10.05 4.22 -5.11
C VAL A 23 -11.32 4.26 -4.26
N GLN A 24 -11.28 4.93 -3.12
CA GLN A 24 -12.45 5.10 -2.26
C GLN A 24 -13.56 5.88 -2.97
N ALA A 25 -13.24 7.01 -3.62
CA ALA A 25 -14.22 7.80 -4.35
C ALA A 25 -14.88 7.01 -5.49
N LEU A 26 -14.12 6.16 -6.18
CA LEU A 26 -14.65 5.27 -7.22
C LEU A 26 -15.62 4.22 -6.65
N ALA A 27 -15.29 3.65 -5.48
CA ALA A 27 -16.16 2.71 -4.80
C ALA A 27 -17.46 3.38 -4.30
N GLU A 28 -17.35 4.58 -3.74
CA GLU A 28 -18.49 5.40 -3.29
C GLU A 28 -19.39 5.82 -4.46
N ALA A 29 -18.81 6.08 -5.64
CA ALA A 29 -19.55 6.28 -6.89
C ALA A 29 -20.23 5.00 -7.43
N GLY A 30 -20.08 3.87 -6.73
CA GLY A 30 -20.74 2.60 -7.03
C GLY A 30 -19.98 1.73 -8.02
N HIS A 31 -18.73 2.04 -8.39
CA HIS A 31 -17.92 1.16 -9.23
C HIS A 31 -17.48 -0.08 -8.46
N ARG A 32 -17.42 -1.22 -9.16
CA ARG A 32 -16.94 -2.47 -8.56
C ARG A 32 -15.43 -2.48 -8.64
N ILE A 33 -14.78 -2.57 -7.49
CA ILE A 33 -13.32 -2.68 -7.38
C ILE A 33 -13.01 -4.10 -6.95
N THR A 34 -11.98 -4.70 -7.55
CA THR A 34 -11.45 -6.00 -7.15
C THR A 34 -9.98 -5.79 -6.87
N LEU A 35 -9.58 -5.96 -5.62
CA LEU A 35 -8.19 -5.82 -5.21
C LEU A 35 -7.39 -7.06 -5.62
N ALA A 36 -6.29 -6.84 -6.34
CA ALA A 36 -5.24 -7.83 -6.57
C ALA A 36 -3.99 -7.40 -5.78
N GLN A 37 -3.59 -8.20 -4.79
CA GLN A 37 -2.42 -7.90 -3.98
C GLN A 37 -1.14 -8.46 -4.63
N GLY A 38 -0.06 -7.68 -4.64
CA GLY A 38 1.26 -8.12 -5.09
C GLY A 38 2.34 -7.73 -4.11
N SER A 39 3.27 -8.64 -3.79
CA SER A 39 4.43 -8.34 -2.93
C SER A 39 5.53 -7.57 -3.71
N LEU A 40 6.30 -6.72 -3.03
CA LEU A 40 7.42 -5.96 -3.63
C LEU A 40 8.73 -6.76 -3.77
N GLY A 41 8.67 -8.09 -3.70
CA GLY A 41 9.82 -9.00 -3.89
C GLY A 41 10.40 -9.57 -2.59
N ALA A 42 10.74 -10.86 -2.62
CA ALA A 42 11.30 -11.59 -1.47
C ALA A 42 12.74 -11.18 -1.12
N ASP A 43 13.45 -10.50 -2.03
CA ASP A 43 14.79 -9.93 -1.81
C ASP A 43 14.81 -8.84 -0.73
N ARG A 44 13.62 -8.32 -0.37
CA ARG A 44 13.41 -7.32 0.68
C ARG A 44 13.17 -7.92 2.07
N ALA A 45 13.14 -9.26 2.20
CA ALA A 45 13.04 -9.96 3.48
C ALA A 45 14.37 -9.94 4.28
N ARG A 46 14.95 -8.74 4.42
CA ARG A 46 16.18 -8.44 5.16
C ARG A 46 16.09 -7.02 5.74
N PRO A 47 16.93 -6.67 6.72
CA PRO A 47 17.00 -5.29 7.20
C PRO A 47 17.22 -4.30 6.05
N MET A 48 16.51 -3.17 6.09
CA MET A 48 16.69 -2.09 5.13
C MET A 48 18.09 -1.51 5.26
N ARG A 49 18.80 -1.44 4.14
CA ARG A 49 20.06 -0.70 4.03
C ARG A 49 19.79 0.81 3.97
N PRO A 50 20.81 1.67 4.18
CA PRO A 50 20.66 3.11 4.02
C PRO A 50 20.08 3.52 2.66
N GLU A 51 20.47 2.84 1.57
CA GLU A 51 19.98 3.13 0.22
C GLU A 51 18.51 2.74 0.05
N ASP A 52 18.08 1.62 0.66
CA ASP A 52 16.69 1.19 0.64
C ASP A 52 15.82 2.23 1.37
N LYS A 53 16.28 2.74 2.53
CA LYS A 53 15.61 3.80 3.28
C LYS A 53 15.53 5.11 2.49
N ALA A 54 16.63 5.53 1.87
CA ALA A 54 16.67 6.76 1.07
C ALA A 54 15.70 6.70 -0.11
N SER A 55 15.68 5.59 -0.85
CA SER A 55 14.76 5.40 -1.98
C SER A 55 13.29 5.40 -1.55
N VAL A 56 12.94 4.66 -0.48
CA VAL A 56 11.56 4.64 0.03
C VAL A 56 11.15 6.01 0.55
N ARG A 57 12.05 6.72 1.24
CA ARG A 57 11.81 8.09 1.71
C ARG A 57 11.51 9.06 0.56
N GLN A 58 12.30 9.03 -0.50
CA GLN A 58 12.07 9.87 -1.67
C GLN A 58 10.68 9.62 -2.27
N HIS A 59 10.25 8.36 -2.37
CA HIS A 59 8.90 8.05 -2.81
C HIS A 59 7.82 8.60 -1.86
N TRP A 60 8.03 8.53 -0.55
CA TRP A 60 7.08 9.10 0.43
C TRP A 60 6.99 10.62 0.31
N GLU A 61 8.12 11.31 0.13
CA GLU A 61 8.15 12.76 -0.09
C GLU A 61 7.38 13.16 -1.36
N HIS A 62 7.61 12.47 -2.49
CA HIS A 62 6.86 12.71 -3.71
C HIS A 62 5.35 12.43 -3.58
N VAL A 63 4.98 11.35 -2.89
CA VAL A 63 3.55 11.03 -2.68
C VAL A 63 2.90 12.06 -1.78
N ALA A 64 3.55 12.49 -0.70
CA ALA A 64 3.04 13.51 0.20
C ALA A 64 2.77 14.82 -0.56
N GLU A 65 3.73 15.27 -1.38
CA GLU A 65 3.58 16.48 -2.21
C GLU A 65 2.42 16.36 -3.22
N ARG A 66 2.28 15.20 -3.87
CA ARG A 66 1.29 15.02 -4.96
C ARG A 66 -0.12 14.74 -4.48
N SER A 67 -0.27 14.02 -3.37
CA SER A 67 -1.56 13.53 -2.90
C SER A 67 -2.07 14.21 -1.64
N GLY A 68 -1.19 14.89 -0.89
CA GLY A 68 -1.51 15.43 0.45
C GLY A 68 -1.67 14.35 1.53
N GLN A 69 -1.45 13.07 1.20
CA GLN A 69 -1.57 11.99 2.18
C GLN A 69 -0.50 12.11 3.28
N PRO A 70 -0.86 11.83 4.53
CA PRO A 70 0.06 11.98 5.66
C PRO A 70 1.09 10.86 5.70
N PHE A 71 2.30 11.21 6.16
CA PHE A 71 3.38 10.28 6.43
C PHE A 71 4.10 10.66 7.73
N ASP A 72 4.51 9.64 8.50
CA ASP A 72 5.44 9.81 9.62
C ASP A 72 6.86 9.49 9.16
N PHE A 73 7.65 10.54 8.89
CA PHE A 73 9.04 10.41 8.47
C PHE A 73 9.98 9.92 9.60
N GLY A 74 9.51 9.86 10.86
CA GLY A 74 10.21 9.20 11.95
C GLY A 74 10.44 7.71 11.69
N PHE A 75 9.63 7.09 10.81
CA PHE A 75 9.81 5.71 10.34
C PHE A 75 11.25 5.39 9.89
N PHE A 76 11.92 6.31 9.19
CA PHE A 76 13.25 6.07 8.63
C PHE A 76 14.36 6.02 9.69
N GLY A 77 14.08 6.48 10.92
CA GLY A 77 14.96 6.36 12.07
C GLY A 77 14.96 4.98 12.73
N ARG A 78 14.10 4.05 12.31
CA ARG A 78 14.04 2.69 12.90
C ARG A 78 15.21 1.83 12.45
N ASP A 79 15.91 1.24 13.41
CA ASP A 79 16.99 0.29 13.14
C ASP A 79 16.45 -1.13 12.95
N GLY A 80 17.07 -1.87 12.04
CA GLY A 80 16.74 -3.28 11.80
C GLY A 80 15.39 -3.54 11.13
N PHE A 81 14.65 -2.50 10.70
CA PHE A 81 13.35 -2.69 10.05
C PHE A 81 13.49 -3.53 8.76
N VAL A 82 12.66 -4.56 8.64
CA VAL A 82 12.60 -5.44 7.46
C VAL A 82 11.39 -5.03 6.61
N TYR A 83 11.64 -4.59 5.38
CA TYR A 83 10.58 -4.15 4.45
C TYR A 83 10.00 -5.32 3.65
N ASP A 84 9.69 -6.42 4.32
CA ASP A 84 8.99 -7.55 3.73
C ASP A 84 7.49 -7.24 3.67
N THR A 85 6.97 -7.14 2.46
CA THR A 85 5.56 -6.77 2.22
C THR A 85 4.63 -7.97 2.10
N GLU A 86 5.16 -9.18 1.95
CA GLU A 86 4.35 -10.39 1.79
C GLU A 86 3.46 -10.66 3.02
N PRO A 87 3.96 -10.56 4.28
CA PRO A 87 3.13 -10.78 5.46
C PRO A 87 1.92 -9.83 5.53
N ALA A 88 2.12 -8.56 5.16
CA ALA A 88 1.04 -7.57 5.14
C ALA A 88 0.02 -7.86 4.02
N CYS A 89 0.47 -8.23 2.82
CA CYS A 89 -0.42 -8.67 1.74
C CYS A 89 -1.27 -9.88 2.16
N ARG A 90 -0.64 -10.89 2.78
CA ARG A 90 -1.33 -12.09 3.25
C ARG A 90 -2.35 -11.76 4.35
N ALA A 91 -2.02 -10.86 5.27
CA ALA A 91 -2.96 -10.40 6.30
C ALA A 91 -4.21 -9.75 5.69
N VAL A 92 -4.03 -8.88 4.70
CA VAL A 92 -5.16 -8.26 3.97
C VAL A 92 -6.01 -9.31 3.26
N GLU A 93 -5.40 -10.30 2.61
CA GLU A 93 -6.13 -11.37 1.93
C GLU A 93 -6.92 -12.26 2.90
N VAL A 94 -6.37 -12.57 4.07
CA VAL A 94 -7.08 -13.32 5.12
C VAL A 94 -8.31 -12.54 5.59
N VAL A 95 -8.18 -11.22 5.82
CA VAL A 95 -9.32 -10.38 6.21
C VAL A 95 -10.36 -10.33 5.09
N ARG A 96 -9.95 -10.16 3.82
CA ARG A 96 -10.88 -10.17 2.67
C ARG A 96 -11.71 -11.45 2.58
N ARG A 97 -11.09 -12.61 2.82
CA ARG A 97 -11.77 -13.91 2.73
C ARG A 97 -12.67 -14.22 3.93
N THR A 98 -12.26 -13.78 5.11
CA THR A 98 -12.90 -14.19 6.38
C THR A 98 -13.91 -13.15 6.87
N PHE A 99 -13.61 -11.87 6.63
CA PHE A 99 -14.37 -10.71 7.09
C PHE A 99 -14.54 -9.69 5.96
N PRO A 100 -15.25 -10.02 4.87
CA PRO A 100 -15.32 -9.18 3.67
C PRO A 100 -15.85 -7.76 3.94
N ALA A 101 -16.69 -7.58 4.95
CA ALA A 101 -17.20 -6.26 5.35
C ALA A 101 -16.13 -5.32 5.96
N LEU A 102 -14.97 -5.85 6.37
CA LEU A 102 -13.85 -5.08 6.94
C LEU A 102 -12.76 -4.76 5.91
N ALA A 103 -12.88 -5.28 4.69
CA ALA A 103 -11.92 -5.02 3.63
C ALA A 103 -12.39 -3.91 2.70
N LEU A 104 -11.44 -3.23 2.05
CA LEU A 104 -11.73 -2.39 0.89
C LEU A 104 -12.51 -3.24 -0.14
N PRO A 105 -13.62 -2.73 -0.71
CA PRO A 105 -14.40 -3.45 -1.72
C PRO A 105 -13.51 -4.00 -2.84
#